data_AF-A0A6N7M663-F1
#
_entry.id   AF-A0A6N7M663-F1
#
_cell.length_a   1.000
_cell.length_b   1.000
_cell.length_c   1.000
_cell.angle_alpha   90.00
_cell.angle_beta   90.00
_cell.angle_gamma   90.00
#
_symmetry.space_group_name_H-M   'P 1'
#
loop_
_entity.id
_entity.type
_entity.pdbx_description
1 polymer ?
#
loop_
_entity_poly.entity_id
_entity_poly.type
_entity_poly.pdbx_seq_one_letter_code
_entity_poly.pdbx_strand_id
1 'polypeptide(L)' 'MRDDRLSRMLLYKIIADLWWGIWAMIQSKISKIDFDFFEYGTNRFNRLRKNAFDSGYRNWIESL' A
#
# COMPACT_ATOMS: atom_id res chain seq x y z
N MET A 1 9.25 -19.01 12.05
CA MET A 1 9.35 -19.57 10.69
C MET A 1 8.05 -19.56 9.87
N ARG A 2 6.84 -19.66 10.47
CA ARG A 2 5.58 -19.42 9.73
C ARG A 2 5.07 -17.98 9.86
N ASP A 3 5.22 -17.38 11.05
CA ASP A 3 4.76 -16.01 11.31
C ASP A 3 5.59 -14.94 10.59
N ASP A 4 6.90 -15.13 10.44
CA ASP A 4 7.77 -14.14 9.77
C ASP A 4 7.37 -13.88 8.30
N ARG A 5 6.92 -14.92 7.59
CA ARG A 5 6.51 -14.80 6.17
C ARG A 5 5.22 -14.03 6.04
N LEU A 6 4.28 -14.27 6.94
CA LEU A 6 3.02 -13.53 7.01
C LEU A 6 3.30 -12.06 7.34
N SER A 7 4.12 -11.78 8.34
CA SER A 7 4.54 -10.43 8.70
C SER A 7 5.23 -9.69 7.54
N ARG A 8 6.16 -10.35 6.83
CA ARG A 8 6.77 -9.84 5.60
C ARG A 8 5.72 -9.50 4.54
N MET A 9 4.77 -10.40 4.29
CA MET A 9 3.70 -10.19 3.31
C MET A 9 2.81 -8.99 3.69
N LEU A 10 2.47 -8.84 4.98
CA LEU A 10 1.65 -7.73 5.46
C LEU A 10 2.37 -6.38 5.34
N LEU A 11 3.67 -6.34 5.61
CA LEU A 11 4.49 -5.15 5.39
C LEU A 11 4.63 -4.84 3.90
N TYR A 12 4.83 -5.84 3.04
CA TYR A 12 4.87 -5.62 1.59
C TYR A 12 3.54 -5.14 1.02
N LYS A 13 2.40 -5.53 1.61
CA LYS A 13 1.08 -4.99 1.23
C LYS A 13 1.03 -3.47 1.42
N ILE A 14 1.59 -2.94 2.51
CA ILE A 14 1.65 -1.49 2.79
C ILE A 14 2.51 -0.78 1.73
N ILE A 15 3.68 -1.35 1.41
CA ILE A 15 4.58 -0.80 0.39
C ILE A 15 3.96 -0.87 -1.01
N ALA A 16 3.23 -1.95 -1.34
CA ALA A 16 2.51 -2.06 -2.59
C ALA A 16 1.45 -0.96 -2.73
N ASP A 17 0.73 -0.64 -1.65
CA ASP A 17 -0.23 0.46 -1.66
C ASP A 17 0.45 1.82 -1.87
N LEU A 18 1.63 2.04 -1.28
CA LEU A 18 2.42 3.25 -1.51
C LEU A 18 2.82 3.36 -2.98
N TRP A 19 3.38 2.28 -3.53
CA TRP A 19 3.92 2.25 -4.88
C TRP A 19 2.84 2.49 -5.92
N TRP A 20 1.71 1.78 -5.82
CA TRP A 20 0.57 1.96 -6.71
C TRP A 20 -0.13 3.31 -6.53
N GLY A 21 -0.16 3.85 -5.31
CA GLY A 21 -0.67 5.19 -5.04
C GLY A 21 0.14 6.28 -5.74
N ILE A 22 1.47 6.23 -5.62
CA ILE A 22 2.37 7.16 -6.31
C ILE A 22 2.26 7.03 -7.82
N TRP A 23 2.31 5.79 -8.34
CA TRP A 23 2.14 5.53 -9.77
C TRP A 23 0.85 6.15 -10.31
N ALA A 24 -0.27 5.98 -9.58
CA ALA A 24 -1.55 6.52 -9.99
C ALA A 24 -1.59 8.06 -9.98
N MET A 25 -0.99 8.71 -8.98
CA MET A 25 -0.89 10.17 -8.96
C MET A 25 -0.11 10.71 -10.16
N ILE A 26 0.98 10.03 -10.54
CA ILE A 26 1.73 10.37 -11.76
C ILE A 26 0.85 10.15 -13.00
N GLN A 27 0.20 8.99 -13.13
CA GLN A 27 -0.67 8.68 -14.27
C GLN A 27 -1.85 9.65 -14.41
N SER A 28 -2.39 10.16 -13.30
CA SER A 28 -3.45 11.18 -13.31
C SER A 28 -3.06 12.47 -14.04
N LYS A 29 -1.75 12.69 -14.26
CA LYS A 29 -1.21 13.86 -14.97
C LYS A 29 -0.68 13.56 -16.36
N ILE A 30 -0.21 12.32 -16.62
CA ILE A 30 0.51 12.00 -17.86
C ILE A 30 -0.18 10.97 -18.75
N SER A 31 -1.12 10.19 -18.21
CA SER A 31 -1.73 9.09 -18.95
C SER A 31 -2.80 9.60 -19.91
N LYS A 32 -2.95 8.90 -21.05
CA LYS A 32 -4.02 9.13 -22.03
C LYS A 32 -5.16 8.10 -21.92
N ILE A 33 -5.03 7.16 -20.98
CA ILE A 33 -6.03 6.13 -20.74
C ILE A 33 -7.23 6.77 -20.03
N ASP A 34 -8.44 6.49 -20.51
CA ASP A 34 -9.69 6.90 -19.85
C ASP A 34 -9.93 6.05 -18.59
N PHE A 35 -9.37 6.52 -17.48
CA PHE A 35 -9.44 5.87 -16.18
C PHE A 35 -9.27 6.90 -15.06
N ASP A 36 -10.03 6.77 -13.97
CA ASP A 36 -9.89 7.65 -12.80
C ASP A 36 -8.68 7.24 -11.94
N PHE A 37 -7.51 7.70 -12.36
CA PHE A 37 -6.27 7.49 -11.62
C PHE A 37 -6.26 8.21 -10.27
N PHE A 38 -6.96 9.34 -10.13
CA PHE A 38 -6.94 10.13 -8.89
C PHE A 38 -7.72 9.40 -7.79
N GLU A 39 -8.93 8.93 -8.09
CA GLU A 39 -9.72 8.12 -7.18
C GLU A 39 -8.98 6.82 -6.83
N TYR A 40 -8.44 6.12 -7.82
CA TYR A 40 -7.68 4.88 -7.59
C TYR A 40 -6.48 5.13 -6.66
N GLY A 41 -5.67 6.15 -6.90
CA GLY A 41 -4.51 6.46 -6.07
C GLY A 41 -4.90 6.91 -4.65
N THR A 42 -5.97 7.69 -4.52
CA THR A 42 -6.50 8.11 -3.20
C THR A 42 -6.95 6.89 -2.39
N ASN A 43 -7.64 5.94 -3.02
CA ASN A 43 -8.05 4.69 -2.39
C ASN A 43 -6.85 3.84 -1.94
N ARG A 44 -5.75 3.82 -2.71
CA ARG A 44 -4.49 3.17 -2.29
C ARG A 44 -3.87 3.84 -1.07
N PHE A 45 -3.81 5.17 -1.01
CA PHE A 45 -3.29 5.87 0.17
C PHE A 45 -4.17 5.68 1.41
N ASN A 46 -5.49 5.66 1.25
CA ASN A 46 -6.39 5.37 2.37
C ASN A 46 -6.17 3.96 2.91
N ARG A 47 -5.96 2.97 2.01
CA ARG A 47 -5.66 1.59 2.40
C ARG A 47 -4.29 1.45 3.05
N LEU A 48 -3.28 2.16 2.55
CA LEU A 48 -1.97 2.28 3.18
C LEU A 48 -2.10 2.77 4.61
N ARG A 49 -2.77 3.92 4.81
CA ARG A 49 -2.97 4.49 6.16
C ARG A 49 -3.64 3.49 7.08
N LYS A 50 -4.74 2.88 6.63
CA LYS A 50 -5.47 1.87 7.41
C LYS A 50 -4.57 0.71 7.84
N ASN A 51 -3.75 0.16 6.93
CA ASN A 51 -2.86 -0.95 7.26
C ASN A 51 -1.65 -0.52 8.12
N ALA A 52 -1.16 0.72 7.96
CA ALA A 52 -0.06 1.25 8.75
C ALA A 52 -0.48 1.58 10.20
N PHE A 53 -1.76 1.90 10.42
CA PHE A 53 -2.36 2.07 11.75
C PHE A 53 -2.92 0.77 12.35
N ASP A 54 -2.67 -0.39 11.72
CA ASP A 54 -3.07 -1.67 12.28
C ASP A 54 -2.30 -1.95 13.58
N SER A 55 -3.00 -2.40 14.63
CA SER A 55 -2.39 -2.73 15.92
C SER A 55 -1.31 -3.82 15.81
N GLY A 56 -1.37 -4.67 14.78
CA GLY A 56 -0.38 -5.70 14.48
C GLY A 56 0.89 -5.18 13.81
N TYR A 57 0.92 -3.94 13.32
CA TYR A 57 2.04 -3.39 12.55
C TYR A 57 3.38 -3.52 13.27
N ARG A 58 3.40 -3.16 14.57
CA ARG A 58 4.60 -3.27 15.40
C ARG A 58 5.09 -4.71 15.51
N ASN A 59 4.17 -5.64 15.77
CA ASN A 59 4.50 -7.08 15.88
C ASN A 59 5.04 -7.63 14.56
N TRP A 60 4.52 -7.17 13.41
CA TRP A 60 5.01 -7.61 12.11
C TRP A 60 6.47 -7.19 11.90
N ILE A 61 6.83 -5.96 12.25
CA ILE A 61 8.21 -5.46 12.16
C ILE A 61 9.14 -6.23 13.10
N GLU A 62 8.73 -6.41 14.36
CA GLU A 62 9.55 -7.06 15.39
C GLU A 62 9.77 -8.55 15.10
N SER A 63 8.89 -9.17 14.30
CA SER A 63 8.99 -10.58 13.89
C SER A 63 9.83 -10.84 12.64
N LEU A 64 10.36 -9.80 11.99
CA LEU A 64 11.14 -9.92 10.74
C LEU A 64 12.54 -10.46 10.95
#